data_AF-A0A844WTW1-F1
#
_entry.id   AF-A0A844WTW1-F1
#
_cell.length_a   1.000
_cell.length_b   1.000
_cell.length_c   1.000
_cell.angle_alpha   90.00
_cell.angle_beta   90.00
_cell.angle_gamma   90.00
#
_symmetry.space_group_name_H-M   'P 1'
#
loop_
_entity.id
_entity.type
_entity.pdbx_description
1 polymer ?
#
loop_
_entity_poly.entity_id
_entity_poly.type
_entity_poly.pdbx_seq_one_letter_code
_entity_poly.pdbx_strand_id
1 'polypeptide(L)'
;MLTMKNSIARTKGIAITNAFNELNKFAHEIELLKAAILDKISPCFKENSKEYKVDPTSKTSNMPKMINNDLFYEWVGLSLPILKIKSKTAISGYLSFQLSFSGDSVFNESISKTPFPLIHIIYWEDKLYKDSYFRYPISESEYFSDMPGKFTFIDDENNCVLSLDYDNYKDITCWNYSVELMEINSDNIEEILFKPAIELLENNKLILNNHKKLKDVIVRYPSLESVITE
;
A
#
# COMPACT_ATOMS: atom_id res chain seq x y z
N MET A 1 11.00 -54.32 -27.32
CA MET A 1 9.68 -53.74 -27.03
C MET A 1 9.79 -53.06 -25.67
N LEU A 2 10.06 -51.75 -25.65
CA LEU A 2 10.28 -50.95 -24.43
C LEU A 2 8.93 -50.31 -24.05
N THR A 3 8.30 -50.80 -22.99
CA THR A 3 7.15 -50.14 -22.37
C THR A 3 7.65 -49.05 -21.43
N MET A 4 7.71 -47.82 -21.93
CA MET A 4 7.78 -46.63 -21.08
C MET A 4 6.47 -46.53 -20.29
N LYS A 5 6.53 -46.90 -19.00
CA LYS A 5 5.52 -46.44 -18.03
C LYS A 5 5.81 -44.97 -17.75
N ASN A 6 5.11 -44.09 -18.45
CA ASN A 6 4.95 -42.70 -18.00
C ASN A 6 4.18 -42.73 -16.67
N SER A 7 4.92 -42.78 -15.56
CA SER A 7 4.35 -42.40 -14.27
C SER A 7 4.19 -40.89 -14.29
N ILE A 8 3.03 -40.43 -14.75
CA ILE A 8 2.55 -39.11 -14.39
C ILE A 8 2.45 -39.14 -12.87
N ALA A 9 3.45 -38.57 -12.21
CA ALA A 9 3.39 -38.32 -10.78
C ALA A 9 2.23 -37.34 -10.59
N ARG A 10 1.05 -37.89 -10.26
CA ARG A 10 -0.04 -37.11 -9.69
C ARG A 10 0.51 -36.55 -8.40
N THR A 11 0.95 -35.29 -8.42
CA THR A 11 1.15 -34.48 -7.23
C THR A 11 -0.12 -34.63 -6.40
N LYS A 12 -0.01 -35.34 -5.26
CA LYS A 12 -1.10 -35.48 -4.29
C LYS A 12 -1.66 -34.07 -4.07
N GLY A 13 -2.94 -33.88 -4.34
CA GLY A 13 -3.62 -32.63 -4.01
C GLY A 13 -3.32 -32.30 -2.55
N ILE A 14 -2.97 -31.04 -2.28
CA ILE A 14 -2.86 -30.53 -0.91
C ILE A 14 -4.19 -30.88 -0.24
N ALA A 15 -4.17 -31.65 0.84
CA ALA A 15 -5.40 -31.96 1.58
C ALA A 15 -6.06 -30.64 1.98
N ILE A 16 -7.37 -30.51 1.77
CA ILE A 16 -8.13 -29.27 1.98
C ILE A 16 -7.85 -28.66 3.37
N THR A 17 -7.71 -29.50 4.40
CA THR A 17 -7.32 -29.10 5.76
C THR A 17 -5.98 -28.35 5.82
N ASN A 18 -4.96 -28.79 5.08
CA ASN A 18 -3.66 -28.11 5.07
C ASN A 18 -3.76 -26.74 4.40
N ALA A 19 -4.55 -26.62 3.33
CA ALA A 19 -4.79 -25.32 2.69
C ALA A 19 -5.48 -24.34 3.64
N PHE A 20 -6.50 -24.79 4.37
CA PHE A 20 -7.16 -23.97 5.39
C PHE A 20 -6.21 -23.58 6.53
N ASN A 21 -5.32 -24.48 6.96
CA ASN A 21 -4.34 -24.15 8.00
C ASN A 21 -3.37 -23.06 7.56
N GLU A 22 -2.85 -23.13 6.33
CA GLU A 22 -1.96 -22.08 5.80
C GLU A 22 -2.70 -20.75 5.62
N LEU A 23 -3.96 -20.78 5.14
CA LEU A 23 -4.80 -19.59 5.05
C LEU A 23 -5.04 -18.94 6.42
N ASN A 24 -5.29 -19.74 7.46
CA ASN A 24 -5.46 -19.23 8.83
C ASN A 24 -4.18 -18.62 9.39
N LYS A 25 -3.02 -19.23 9.14
CA LYS A 25 -1.72 -18.65 9.53
C LYS A 25 -1.47 -17.32 8.83
N PHE A 26 -1.70 -17.28 7.52
CA PHE A 26 -1.60 -16.06 6.73
C PHE A 26 -2.50 -14.96 7.31
N ALA A 27 -3.78 -15.23 7.54
CA ALA A 27 -4.70 -14.26 8.14
C ALA A 27 -4.21 -13.77 9.52
N HIS A 28 -3.67 -14.67 10.35
CA HIS A 28 -3.10 -14.30 11.64
C HIS A 28 -1.88 -13.37 11.50
N GLU A 29 -0.95 -13.66 10.58
CA GLU A 29 0.21 -12.79 10.32
C GLU A 29 -0.20 -11.40 9.84
N ILE A 30 -1.25 -11.32 9.00
CA ILE A 30 -1.81 -10.03 8.58
C ILE A 30 -2.40 -9.25 9.76
N GLU A 31 -3.12 -9.89 10.68
CA GLU A 31 -3.59 -9.22 11.90
C GLU A 31 -2.44 -8.73 12.79
N LEU A 32 -1.37 -9.52 12.92
CA LEU A 32 -0.18 -9.14 13.68
C LEU A 32 0.53 -7.93 13.05
N LEU A 33 0.67 -7.91 11.72
CA LEU A 33 1.27 -6.78 11.02
C LEU A 33 0.43 -5.51 11.20
N LYS A 34 -0.90 -5.62 11.06
CA LYS A 34 -1.81 -4.50 11.30
C LYS A 34 -1.70 -3.97 12.74
N ALA A 35 -1.68 -4.87 13.73
CA ALA A 35 -1.47 -4.48 15.12
C ALA A 35 -0.12 -3.77 15.33
N ALA A 36 0.96 -4.28 14.72
CA ALA A 36 2.28 -3.66 14.77
C ALA A 36 2.29 -2.27 14.14
N ILE A 37 1.56 -2.05 13.03
CA ILE A 37 1.39 -0.73 12.42
C ILE A 37 0.74 0.23 13.43
N LEU A 38 -0.38 -0.17 14.02
CA LEU A 38 -1.13 0.67 14.94
C LEU A 38 -0.35 1.02 16.21
N ASP A 39 0.38 0.04 16.77
CA ASP A 39 1.17 0.22 17.98
C ASP A 39 2.34 1.19 17.77
N LYS A 40 3.04 1.08 16.63
CA LYS A 40 4.30 1.79 16.40
C LYS A 40 4.16 3.14 15.70
N ILE A 41 3.11 3.35 14.91
CA ILE A 41 3.00 4.56 14.08
C ILE A 41 2.90 5.84 14.91
N SER A 42 2.09 5.84 15.98
CA SER A 42 1.89 7.03 16.80
C SER A 42 3.17 7.45 17.55
N PRO A 43 3.90 6.55 18.23
CA PRO A 43 5.24 6.84 18.77
C PRO A 43 6.20 7.36 17.71
N CYS A 44 6.27 6.71 16.54
CA CYS A 44 7.19 7.09 15.47
C CYS A 44 6.92 8.53 14.97
N PHE A 45 5.64 8.89 14.75
CA PHE A 45 5.27 10.26 14.40
C PHE A 45 5.65 11.27 15.49
N LYS A 46 5.42 10.94 16.76
CA LYS A 46 5.77 11.82 17.88
C LYS A 46 7.27 12.12 17.96
N GLU A 47 8.11 11.16 17.61
CA GLU A 47 9.57 11.29 17.66
C GLU A 47 10.15 11.97 16.42
N ASN A 48 9.55 11.76 15.24
CA ASN A 48 10.15 12.12 13.96
C ASN A 48 9.43 13.26 13.22
N SER A 49 8.14 13.50 13.48
CA SER A 49 7.37 14.55 12.80
C SER A 49 7.33 15.87 13.58
N LYS A 50 7.56 16.96 12.87
CA LYS A 50 7.49 18.35 13.34
C LYS A 50 6.13 19.00 13.09
N GLU A 51 5.42 18.55 12.05
CA GLU A 51 4.18 19.19 11.61
C GLU A 51 2.93 18.34 11.80
N TYR A 52 3.08 17.02 11.83
CA TYR A 52 1.95 16.09 11.81
C TYR A 52 1.97 15.12 12.99
N LYS A 53 0.80 14.59 13.31
CA LYS A 53 0.62 13.51 14.28
C LYS A 53 -0.56 12.64 13.84
N VAL A 54 -0.52 11.37 14.23
CA VAL A 54 -1.67 10.49 14.10
C VAL A 54 -2.71 10.85 15.18
N ASP A 55 -4.00 10.85 14.85
CA ASP A 55 -5.06 11.01 15.84
C ASP A 55 -5.19 9.73 16.71
N PRO A 56 -4.80 9.79 18.00
CA PRO A 56 -4.79 8.62 18.88
C PRO A 56 -6.21 8.20 19.32
N THR A 57 -7.22 9.03 19.09
CA THR A 57 -8.61 8.78 19.52
C THR A 57 -9.50 8.25 18.40
N SER A 58 -9.00 8.27 17.17
CA SER A 58 -9.75 7.86 16.01
C SER A 58 -9.93 6.35 15.93
N LYS A 59 -11.12 5.92 15.54
CA LYS A 59 -11.34 4.52 15.15
C LYS A 59 -10.67 4.32 13.79
N THR A 60 -9.72 3.41 13.72
CA THR A 60 -9.15 2.94 12.47
C THR A 60 -10.27 2.35 11.62
N SER A 61 -10.35 2.71 10.34
CA SER A 61 -11.24 1.99 9.43
C SER A 61 -10.48 0.83 8.80
N ASN A 62 -10.95 -0.39 9.09
CA ASN A 62 -10.44 -1.61 8.48
C ASN A 62 -11.42 -2.06 7.41
N MET A 63 -11.05 -1.95 6.14
CA MET A 63 -11.94 -2.30 5.04
C MET A 63 -11.28 -3.36 4.17
N PRO A 64 -11.82 -4.59 4.15
CA PRO A 64 -11.36 -5.63 3.23
C PRO A 64 -12.15 -5.64 1.91
N LYS A 65 -11.47 -5.94 0.81
CA LYS A 65 -12.10 -6.45 -0.42
C LYS A 65 -11.89 -7.96 -0.49
N MET A 66 -13.00 -8.71 -0.58
CA MET A 66 -13.01 -10.17 -0.58
C MET A 66 -13.16 -10.73 -1.98
N ILE A 67 -12.46 -11.84 -2.25
CA ILE A 67 -12.67 -12.72 -3.42
C ILE A 67 -13.55 -13.89 -2.96
N ASN A 68 -14.69 -14.10 -3.63
CA ASN A 68 -15.59 -15.25 -3.53
C ASN A 68 -15.89 -15.78 -2.09
N ASN A 69 -17.10 -15.53 -1.60
CA ASN A 69 -17.67 -16.11 -0.38
C ASN A 69 -16.88 -15.85 0.93
N ASP A 70 -16.22 -14.70 1.03
CA ASP A 70 -15.51 -14.27 2.25
C ASP A 70 -14.39 -15.21 2.73
N LEU A 71 -13.77 -15.97 1.82
CA LEU A 71 -12.68 -16.90 2.17
C LEU A 71 -11.28 -16.30 1.99
N PHE A 72 -11.12 -15.30 1.12
CA PHE A 72 -9.81 -14.71 0.84
C PHE A 72 -9.94 -13.22 0.53
N TYR A 73 -9.07 -12.42 1.13
CA TYR A 73 -8.99 -10.98 0.87
C TYR A 73 -8.12 -10.73 -0.35
N GLU A 74 -8.62 -9.98 -1.34
CA GLU A 74 -7.76 -9.42 -2.39
C GLU A 74 -6.81 -8.39 -1.79
N TRP A 75 -7.37 -7.55 -0.90
CA TRP A 75 -6.63 -6.58 -0.10
C TRP A 75 -7.38 -6.27 1.20
N VAL A 76 -6.66 -5.74 2.19
CA VAL A 76 -7.22 -5.17 3.42
C VAL A 76 -6.53 -3.84 3.75
N GLY A 77 -7.32 -2.82 4.06
CA GLY A 77 -6.83 -1.49 4.37
C GLY A 77 -6.87 -1.15 5.85
N LEU A 78 -5.94 -0.29 6.27
CA LEU A 78 -5.99 0.50 7.49
C LEU A 78 -5.90 1.98 7.11
N SER A 79 -6.77 2.83 7.62
CA SER A 79 -6.63 4.29 7.46
C SER A 79 -6.57 4.99 8.81
N LEU A 80 -5.57 5.84 8.95
CA LEU A 80 -5.23 6.58 10.17
C LEU A 80 -5.33 8.08 9.89
N PRO A 81 -6.20 8.83 10.60
CA PRO A 81 -6.28 10.27 10.45
C PRO A 81 -5.00 10.96 10.88
N ILE A 82 -4.56 11.90 10.06
CA ILE A 82 -3.41 12.75 10.29
C ILE A 82 -3.91 14.14 10.68
N LEU A 83 -3.35 14.68 11.77
CA LEU A 83 -3.61 16.01 12.27
C LEU A 83 -2.35 16.85 12.17
N LYS A 84 -2.46 18.12 11.79
CA LYS A 84 -1.37 19.08 12.01
C LYS A 84 -1.18 19.30 13.51
N ILE A 85 0.05 19.26 14.04
CA ILE A 85 0.36 19.43 15.47
C ILE A 85 -0.20 20.76 16.00
N LYS A 86 -0.13 21.83 15.19
CA LYS A 86 -0.61 23.18 15.55
C LYS A 86 -2.15 23.32 15.44
N SER A 87 -2.83 22.41 14.75
CA SER A 87 -4.30 22.38 14.63
C SER A 87 -4.88 21.32 15.56
N LYS A 88 -5.74 21.70 16.49
CA LYS A 88 -6.24 20.75 17.50
C LYS A 88 -7.40 19.86 17.02
N THR A 89 -8.06 20.17 15.90
CA THR A 89 -9.37 19.58 15.60
C THR A 89 -9.66 19.23 14.13
N ALA A 90 -8.86 19.69 13.16
CA ALA A 90 -9.12 19.38 11.76
C ALA A 90 -8.22 18.25 11.26
N ILE A 91 -8.84 17.17 10.79
CA ILE A 91 -8.18 16.10 10.02
C ILE A 91 -7.60 16.74 8.76
N SER A 92 -6.30 16.57 8.56
CA SER A 92 -5.57 17.08 7.40
C SER A 92 -5.58 16.08 6.24
N GLY A 93 -5.83 14.82 6.54
CA GLY A 93 -5.99 13.69 5.62
C GLY A 93 -5.85 12.38 6.38
N TYR A 94 -5.73 11.29 5.65
CA TYR A 94 -5.55 9.95 6.16
C TYR A 94 -4.28 9.36 5.55
N LEU A 95 -3.43 8.82 6.41
CA LEU A 95 -2.37 7.93 6.00
C LEU A 95 -2.93 6.51 6.02
N SER A 96 -2.93 5.88 4.87
CA SER A 96 -3.54 4.57 4.66
C SER A 96 -2.52 3.53 4.25
N PHE A 97 -2.71 2.32 4.75
CA PHE A 97 -1.92 1.13 4.48
C PHE A 97 -2.82 0.08 3.85
N GLN A 98 -2.71 -0.10 2.54
CA GLN A 98 -3.44 -1.12 1.81
C GLN A 98 -2.55 -2.34 1.63
N LEU A 99 -2.81 -3.41 2.40
CA LEU A 99 -2.12 -4.68 2.27
C LEU A 99 -2.80 -5.48 1.15
N SER A 100 -2.09 -5.68 0.06
CA SER A 100 -2.58 -6.20 -1.21
C SER A 100 -1.93 -7.55 -1.52
N PHE A 101 -2.76 -8.54 -1.87
CA PHE A 101 -2.33 -9.94 -1.94
C PHE A 101 -2.54 -10.57 -3.32
N SER A 102 -3.48 -10.04 -4.11
CA SER A 102 -3.80 -10.59 -5.43
C SER A 102 -4.51 -9.57 -6.33
N GLY A 103 -4.78 -9.97 -7.56
CA GLY A 103 -5.59 -9.22 -8.50
C GLY A 103 -4.94 -7.92 -8.95
N ASP A 104 -5.78 -6.94 -9.26
CA ASP A 104 -5.36 -5.64 -9.80
C ASP A 104 -4.58 -4.80 -8.78
N SER A 105 -4.68 -5.14 -7.50
CA SER A 105 -3.95 -4.46 -6.44
C SER A 105 -2.46 -4.86 -6.34
N VAL A 106 -2.03 -5.94 -6.98
CA VAL A 106 -0.61 -6.37 -6.99
C VAL A 106 -0.03 -6.57 -8.38
N PHE A 107 -0.87 -6.53 -9.42
CA PHE A 107 -0.47 -6.93 -10.76
C PHE A 107 -0.54 -5.77 -11.75
N ASN A 108 0.63 -5.45 -12.30
CA ASN A 108 0.76 -4.75 -13.57
C ASN A 108 1.94 -5.36 -14.31
N GLU A 109 1.75 -5.83 -15.55
CA GLU A 109 2.82 -6.48 -16.33
C GLU A 109 4.02 -5.58 -16.58
N SER A 110 3.82 -4.25 -16.57
CA SER A 110 4.91 -3.27 -16.68
C SER A 110 5.74 -3.17 -15.40
N ILE A 111 5.19 -3.55 -14.23
CA ILE A 111 5.87 -3.58 -12.93
C ILE A 111 6.49 -4.97 -12.70
N SER A 112 5.71 -6.03 -12.91
CA SER A 112 6.16 -7.40 -12.72
C SER A 112 5.35 -8.42 -13.53
N LYS A 113 6.05 -9.42 -14.07
CA LYS A 113 5.42 -10.60 -14.70
C LYS A 113 4.86 -11.59 -13.69
N THR A 114 5.21 -11.46 -12.42
CA THR A 114 4.73 -12.34 -11.35
C THR A 114 4.23 -11.47 -10.21
N PRO A 115 2.93 -11.53 -9.86
CA PRO A 115 2.41 -10.74 -8.76
C PRO A 115 3.07 -11.15 -7.46
N PHE A 116 3.47 -10.16 -6.67
CA PHE A 116 3.95 -10.34 -5.31
C PHE A 116 3.09 -9.49 -4.37
N PRO A 117 2.85 -9.94 -3.13
CA PRO A 117 2.11 -9.14 -2.16
C PRO A 117 2.77 -7.77 -1.94
N LEU A 118 1.95 -6.72 -1.97
CA LEU A 118 2.37 -5.34 -1.80
C LEU A 118 1.72 -4.75 -0.56
N ILE A 119 2.33 -3.71 -0.03
CA ILE A 119 1.62 -2.72 0.77
C ILE A 119 1.73 -1.38 0.06
N HIS A 120 0.57 -0.76 -0.23
CA HIS A 120 0.50 0.60 -0.73
C HIS A 120 0.35 1.54 0.46
N ILE A 121 1.25 2.51 0.54
CA ILE A 121 1.20 3.59 1.50
C ILE A 121 0.64 4.79 0.76
N ILE A 122 -0.52 5.26 1.21
CA ILE A 122 -1.34 6.25 0.49
C ILE A 122 -1.63 7.38 1.46
N TYR A 123 -1.41 8.62 1.02
CA TYR A 123 -1.94 9.79 1.71
C TYR A 123 -2.98 10.48 0.85
N TRP A 124 -4.17 10.69 1.40
CA TRP A 124 -5.28 11.39 0.76
C TRP A 124 -6.17 12.04 1.82
N GLU A 125 -6.94 13.06 1.47
CA GLU A 125 -8.00 13.66 2.30
C GLU A 125 -9.03 12.67 2.84
N ASP A 126 -9.26 11.55 2.14
CA ASP A 126 -10.22 10.51 2.50
C ASP A 126 -9.57 9.18 2.91
N LYS A 127 -10.31 8.40 3.70
CA LYS A 127 -9.93 7.04 4.11
C LYS A 127 -10.20 6.03 2.98
N LEU A 128 -9.54 4.87 3.03
CA LEU A 128 -9.83 3.77 2.12
C LEU A 128 -11.26 3.24 2.30
N TYR A 129 -11.91 2.97 1.17
CA TYR A 129 -13.22 2.32 1.10
C TYR A 129 -13.13 1.04 0.27
N LYS A 130 -14.10 0.14 0.43
CA LYS A 130 -14.11 -1.18 -0.24
C LYS A 130 -13.92 -1.09 -1.77
N ASP A 131 -14.49 -0.05 -2.40
CA ASP A 131 -14.45 0.14 -3.84
C ASP A 131 -13.48 1.25 -4.29
N SER A 132 -12.91 1.99 -3.33
CA SER A 132 -11.93 3.07 -3.55
C SER A 132 -10.59 2.65 -2.91
N TYR A 133 -9.81 1.94 -3.70
CA TYR A 133 -8.53 1.35 -3.33
C TYR A 133 -7.56 1.46 -4.50
N PHE A 134 -6.27 1.45 -4.20
CA PHE A 134 -5.24 1.56 -5.22
C PHE A 134 -5.10 0.27 -6.01
N ARG A 135 -5.17 0.38 -7.35
CA ARG A 135 -5.15 -0.75 -8.28
C ARG A 135 -4.55 -0.38 -9.63
N TYR A 136 -4.18 -1.39 -10.39
CA TYR A 136 -3.63 -1.27 -11.74
C TYR A 136 -4.54 -1.88 -12.82
N PRO A 137 -4.55 -1.33 -14.04
CA PRO A 137 -4.01 -0.02 -14.38
C PRO A 137 -4.76 1.09 -13.63
N ILE A 138 -4.11 2.24 -13.48
CA ILE A 138 -4.65 3.43 -12.82
C ILE A 138 -5.49 4.17 -13.86
N SER A 139 -6.75 4.48 -13.58
CA SER A 139 -7.60 5.19 -14.56
C SER A 139 -7.66 6.68 -14.28
N GLU A 140 -7.36 7.54 -15.26
CA GLU A 140 -7.56 8.99 -15.09
C GLU A 140 -9.02 9.32 -14.80
N SER A 141 -9.95 8.65 -15.49
CA SER A 141 -11.38 8.84 -15.24
C SER A 141 -11.82 8.50 -13.80
N GLU A 142 -11.11 7.63 -13.08
CA GLU A 142 -11.43 7.30 -11.69
C GLU A 142 -11.03 8.41 -10.71
N TYR A 143 -9.95 9.13 -10.99
CA TYR A 143 -9.36 10.10 -10.06
C TYR A 143 -9.62 11.56 -10.46
N PHE A 144 -9.90 11.81 -11.74
CA PHE A 144 -10.03 13.16 -12.31
C PHE A 144 -11.36 13.41 -13.04
N SER A 145 -12.36 12.53 -12.91
CA SER A 145 -13.71 12.76 -13.49
C SER A 145 -14.38 14.02 -12.93
N ASP A 146 -14.32 14.18 -11.61
CA ASP A 146 -14.99 15.27 -10.89
C ASP A 146 -14.09 16.51 -10.75
N MET A 147 -12.77 16.31 -10.71
CA MET A 147 -11.78 17.38 -10.54
C MET A 147 -10.63 17.19 -11.52
N PRO A 148 -10.40 18.13 -12.45
CA PRO A 148 -9.32 18.00 -13.42
C PRO A 148 -7.96 18.00 -12.73
N GLY A 149 -7.07 17.15 -13.23
CA GLY A 149 -5.73 16.97 -12.71
C GLY A 149 -4.96 15.97 -13.56
N LYS A 150 -3.83 15.54 -13.03
CA LYS A 150 -2.96 14.55 -13.68
C LYS A 150 -2.13 13.81 -12.67
N PHE A 151 -1.63 12.65 -13.07
CA PHE A 151 -0.60 11.95 -12.32
C PHE A 151 0.79 12.51 -12.64
N THR A 152 1.63 12.62 -11.62
CA THR A 152 3.05 12.98 -11.75
C THR A 152 3.89 12.13 -10.81
N PHE A 153 5.22 12.12 -10.98
CA PHE A 153 6.11 11.58 -9.96
C PHE A 153 6.65 12.71 -9.09
N ILE A 154 6.71 12.50 -7.77
CA ILE A 154 7.36 13.46 -6.86
C ILE A 154 8.89 13.51 -7.13
N ASP A 155 9.44 12.41 -7.63
CA ASP A 155 10.82 12.26 -8.08
C ASP A 155 10.86 11.48 -9.39
N ASP A 156 10.94 12.22 -10.51
CA ASP A 156 10.99 11.69 -11.88
C ASP A 156 12.20 10.78 -12.15
N GLU A 157 13.27 10.85 -11.34
CA GLU A 157 14.45 10.00 -11.55
C GLU A 157 14.23 8.60 -10.95
N ASN A 158 13.49 8.53 -9.84
CA ASN A 158 13.28 7.29 -9.12
C ASN A 158 11.94 6.63 -9.44
N ASN A 159 10.93 7.39 -9.89
CA ASN A 159 9.57 6.91 -10.20
C ASN A 159 9.01 6.02 -9.09
N CYS A 160 9.22 6.40 -7.83
CA CYS A 160 8.85 5.59 -6.67
C CYS A 160 7.58 6.09 -5.97
N VAL A 161 7.23 7.36 -6.20
CA VAL A 161 6.09 8.00 -5.54
C VAL A 161 5.26 8.70 -6.59
N LEU A 162 4.05 8.19 -6.77
CA LEU A 162 3.06 8.75 -7.66
C LEU A 162 2.28 9.82 -6.89
N SER A 163 2.14 11.01 -7.49
CA SER A 163 1.36 12.14 -6.97
C SER A 163 0.12 12.34 -7.83
N LEU A 164 -0.95 12.82 -7.19
CA LEU A 164 -2.17 13.27 -7.87
C LEU A 164 -2.22 14.79 -7.78
N ASP A 165 -1.97 15.45 -8.90
CA ASP A 165 -1.88 16.90 -8.98
C ASP A 165 -3.18 17.47 -9.57
N TYR A 166 -4.01 18.09 -8.73
CA TYR A 166 -5.25 18.73 -9.15
C TYR A 166 -5.02 20.17 -9.60
N ASP A 167 -5.50 20.53 -10.79
CA ASP A 167 -5.21 21.82 -11.45
C ASP A 167 -5.60 23.04 -10.60
N ASN A 168 -6.77 22.94 -9.95
CA ASN A 168 -7.37 24.03 -9.19
C ASN A 168 -7.13 23.93 -7.67
N TYR A 169 -6.42 22.90 -7.20
CA TYR A 169 -6.24 22.62 -5.78
C TYR A 169 -4.78 22.28 -5.46
N LYS A 170 -3.89 23.26 -5.66
CA LYS A 170 -2.44 23.10 -5.45
C LYS A 170 -2.01 22.80 -4.02
N ASP A 171 -2.91 23.03 -3.06
CA ASP A 171 -2.67 22.77 -1.64
C ASP A 171 -3.08 21.34 -1.22
N ILE A 172 -3.77 20.59 -2.09
CA ILE A 172 -4.09 19.18 -1.84
C ILE A 172 -2.81 18.38 -2.05
N THR A 173 -2.37 17.70 -1.01
CA THR A 173 -1.29 16.71 -1.08
C THR A 173 -1.92 15.33 -1.17
N CYS A 174 -1.70 14.64 -2.29
CA CYS A 174 -2.13 13.27 -2.48
C CYS A 174 -1.01 12.50 -3.17
N TRP A 175 -0.58 11.40 -2.56
CA TRP A 175 0.47 10.58 -3.11
C TRP A 175 0.35 9.13 -2.65
N ASN A 176 0.99 8.24 -3.40
CA ASN A 176 1.12 6.84 -3.06
C ASN A 176 2.48 6.29 -3.47
N TYR A 177 2.97 5.35 -2.67
CA TYR A 177 4.09 4.48 -3.03
C TYR A 177 3.81 3.05 -2.58
N SER A 178 4.50 2.09 -3.18
CA SER A 178 4.29 0.67 -2.90
C SER A 178 5.59 0.01 -2.50
N VAL A 179 5.54 -0.95 -1.58
CA VAL A 179 6.70 -1.74 -1.17
C VAL A 179 6.33 -3.22 -1.12
N GLU A 180 7.34 -4.08 -1.27
CA GLU A 180 7.18 -5.53 -1.14
C GLU A 180 6.77 -5.90 0.29
N LEU A 181 5.57 -6.49 0.44
CA LEU A 181 5.01 -6.80 1.76
C LEU A 181 5.87 -7.79 2.54
N MET A 182 6.45 -8.77 1.84
CA MET A 182 7.22 -9.87 2.44
C MET A 182 8.53 -9.42 3.07
N GLU A 183 8.99 -8.21 2.75
CA GLU A 183 10.23 -7.64 3.27
C GLU A 183 10.03 -6.86 4.58
N ILE A 184 8.79 -6.77 5.08
CA ILE A 184 8.44 -6.02 6.29
C ILE A 184 8.32 -6.95 7.49
N ASN A 185 8.89 -6.53 8.61
CA ASN A 185 8.78 -7.19 9.90
C ASN A 185 8.81 -6.14 11.03
N SER A 186 8.68 -6.60 12.27
CA SER A 186 8.67 -5.73 13.44
C SER A 186 9.91 -4.82 13.55
N ASP A 187 11.05 -5.23 13.02
CA ASP A 187 12.33 -4.56 13.26
C ASP A 187 12.60 -3.45 12.24
N ASN A 188 11.98 -3.51 11.06
CA ASN A 188 12.19 -2.55 9.97
C ASN A 188 10.94 -1.74 9.59
N ILE A 189 9.78 -2.03 10.19
CA ILE A 189 8.51 -1.40 9.82
C ILE A 189 8.55 0.13 9.87
N GLU A 190 9.24 0.73 10.85
CA GLU A 190 9.34 2.19 10.95
C GLU A 190 10.17 2.80 9.82
N GLU A 191 11.28 2.16 9.46
CA GLU A 191 12.20 2.59 8.40
C GLU A 191 11.58 2.44 7.01
N ILE A 192 10.73 1.44 6.82
CA ILE A 192 10.11 1.15 5.51
C ILE A 192 8.79 1.90 5.34
N LEU A 193 7.95 1.97 6.38
CA LEU A 193 6.57 2.47 6.25
C LEU A 193 6.35 3.88 6.80
N PHE A 194 6.97 4.24 7.92
CA PHE A 194 6.58 5.45 8.66
C PHE A 194 7.50 6.63 8.39
N LYS A 195 8.82 6.46 8.55
CA LYS A 195 9.78 7.54 8.32
C LYS A 195 9.73 8.09 6.89
N PRO A 196 9.60 7.26 5.84
CA PRO A 196 9.41 7.75 4.48
C PRO A 196 8.09 8.51 4.30
N ALA A 197 6.99 8.00 4.89
CA ALA A 197 5.69 8.67 4.85
C ALA A 197 5.72 10.03 5.57
N ILE A 198 6.41 10.13 6.71
CA ILE A 198 6.62 11.39 7.44
C ILE A 198 7.43 12.37 6.57
N GLU A 199 8.53 11.92 5.95
CA GLU A 199 9.34 12.78 5.08
C GLU A 199 8.51 13.34 3.91
N LEU A 200 7.69 12.48 3.28
CA LEU A 200 6.77 12.85 2.21
C LEU A 200 5.70 13.84 2.68
N LEU A 201 5.08 13.61 3.84
CA LEU A 201 4.08 14.52 4.41
C LEU A 201 4.64 15.92 4.69
N GLU A 202 5.87 16.00 5.19
CA GLU A 202 6.47 17.28 5.60
C GLU A 202 7.10 18.04 4.46
N ASN A 203 7.69 17.35 3.49
CA ASN A 203 8.54 17.97 2.47
C ASN A 203 8.03 17.79 1.05
N ASN A 204 6.94 17.05 0.85
CA ASN A 204 6.46 16.61 -0.46
C ASN A 204 7.60 16.04 -1.32
N LYS A 205 8.49 15.28 -0.68
CA LYS A 205 9.69 14.71 -1.28
C LYS A 205 10.10 13.46 -0.51
N LEU A 206 10.62 12.46 -1.24
CA LEU A 206 11.24 11.28 -0.68
C LEU A 206 12.71 11.23 -1.11
N ILE A 207 13.64 11.22 -0.16
CA ILE A 207 15.07 11.08 -0.47
C ILE A 207 15.48 9.63 -0.18
N LEU A 208 15.42 8.75 -1.19
CA LEU A 208 15.69 7.32 -1.00
C LEU A 208 17.05 7.01 -0.37
N ASN A 209 18.07 7.84 -0.59
CA ASN A 209 19.39 7.66 0.02
C ASN A 209 19.37 7.80 1.55
N ASN A 210 18.37 8.48 2.12
CA ASN A 210 18.17 8.55 3.57
C ASN A 210 17.53 7.26 4.11
N HIS A 211 16.91 6.45 3.26
CA HIS A 211 16.10 5.28 3.64
C HIS A 211 16.65 4.00 2.99
N LYS A 212 17.81 3.53 3.46
CA LYS A 212 18.48 2.35 2.88
C LYS A 212 17.57 1.11 2.85
N LYS A 213 16.79 0.87 3.92
CA LYS A 213 15.86 -0.27 3.99
C LYS A 213 14.73 -0.16 2.97
N LEU A 214 14.19 1.04 2.77
CA LEU A 214 13.17 1.29 1.76
C LEU A 214 13.71 1.09 0.34
N LYS A 215 14.92 1.58 0.06
CA LYS A 215 15.53 1.53 -1.27
C LYS A 215 15.58 0.13 -1.87
N ASP A 216 15.75 -0.88 -1.02
CA ASP A 216 15.88 -2.28 -1.44
C ASP A 216 14.52 -2.95 -1.71
N VAL A 217 13.40 -2.35 -1.28
CA VAL A 217 12.07 -2.98 -1.26
C VAL A 217 10.97 -2.13 -1.90
N ILE A 218 11.25 -0.87 -2.22
CA ILE A 218 10.30 0.04 -2.86
C ILE A 218 10.08 -0.34 -4.32
N VAL A 219 8.82 -0.37 -4.71
CA VAL A 219 8.43 -0.61 -6.10
C VAL A 219 8.66 0.65 -6.90
N ARG A 220 9.45 0.52 -7.96
CA ARG A 220 9.58 1.55 -8.99
C ARG A 220 8.45 1.38 -10.00
N TYR A 221 7.68 2.44 -10.20
CA TYR A 221 6.72 2.54 -11.28
C TYR A 221 7.48 2.69 -12.61
N PRO A 222 7.02 2.02 -13.67
CA PRO A 222 7.43 2.35 -15.04
C PRO A 222 6.80 3.68 -15.47
N SER A 223 6.95 4.07 -16.74
CA SER A 223 6.43 5.36 -17.21
C SER A 223 4.91 5.45 -17.01
N LEU A 224 4.41 6.67 -16.81
CA LEU A 224 2.99 6.94 -16.57
C LEU A 224 2.11 6.31 -17.67
N GLU A 225 2.50 6.38 -18.95
CA GLU A 225 1.71 5.80 -20.06
C GLU A 225 1.58 4.27 -19.98
N SER A 226 2.46 3.60 -19.24
CA SER A 226 2.43 2.14 -19.10
C SER A 226 1.59 1.65 -17.92
N VAL A 227 1.27 2.55 -16.98
CA VAL A 227 0.47 2.23 -15.78
C VAL A 227 -0.89 2.92 -15.77
N ILE A 228 -1.08 3.97 -16.56
CA ILE A 228 -2.30 4.77 -16.63
C ILE A 228 -3.10 4.45 -17.88
N THR A 229 -4.42 4.38 -17.72
CA THR A 229 -5.40 4.29 -18.79
C THR A 229 -6.34 5.49 -18.74
N GLU A 230 -6.78 5.96 -19.91
CA GLU A 230 -7.80 7.00 -20.04
C GLU A 230 -9.13 6.61 -19.35
#